data_AF-A0A4T3F0Y2-F1
#
_entry.id   AF-A0A4T3F0Y2-F1
#
_cell.length_a   1.000
_cell.length_b   1.000
_cell.length_c   1.000
_cell.angle_alpha   90.00
_cell.angle_beta   90.00
_cell.angle_gamma   90.00
#
_symmetry.space_group_name_H-M   'P 1'
#
loop_
_entity.id
_entity.type
_entity.pdbx_description
1 polymer ?
#
loop_
_entity_poly.entity_id
_entity_poly.type
_entity_poly.pdbx_seq_one_letter_code
_entity_poly.pdbx_strand_id
1 'polypeptide(L)'
;MASTVPVLRDLRFAVSGFAILLGLAVIAACASVPPGTSRAVERCEIGLTIADGRVTAARYMAAMEGFARQAGTTGGVGQRLWRVTNAKDDRRSPPEGSLRHAIAGARAAGGGYILFDLPADERELVLAAPLRPGSNVTLDGGCSQPRIIDPSAGSAFYLAGVANLVLTGFAITQTGFEDLEESGDCVTVRGGADRIWFAFMALSACRDGMIDITGSEGRGQGRFTISDSRFSEHDKVMLIDGGGASGESCFALPDKPLQVQLSVLRNSFTEVAQRIPRVSGSAYVHFYGNDVAFAPRQRASGAWSGAYGSLVTQGGRLLVERNRYRSPDSARRYRATASQALERADAPGCAADGALRGVANDVGEGLSVQDMRVEEVPSPTYTLAESATAWGRERAPGHALRGGPFIQP
;
A
#
# COMPACT_ATOMS: atom_id res chain seq x y z
N MET A 1 -2.56 -64.01 48.34
CA MET A 1 -2.58 -64.55 49.72
C MET A 1 -2.42 -63.36 50.65
N ALA A 2 -3.53 -62.81 51.10
CA ALA A 2 -4.23 -63.20 52.33
C ALA A 2 -3.55 -62.63 53.59
N SER A 3 -4.35 -61.87 54.33
CA SER A 3 -4.33 -61.72 55.78
C SER A 3 -3.16 -60.93 56.36
N THR A 4 -3.33 -59.66 56.76
CA THR A 4 -3.83 -59.24 58.10
C THR A 4 -3.25 -60.03 59.26
N VAL A 5 -2.65 -59.34 60.24
CA VAL A 5 -3.14 -59.21 61.63
C VAL A 5 -2.15 -58.36 62.47
N PRO A 6 -2.65 -57.64 63.49
CA PRO A 6 -2.08 -56.44 64.12
C PRO A 6 -1.46 -56.76 65.50
N VAL A 7 -1.07 -55.75 66.28
CA VAL A 7 -1.15 -55.69 67.77
C VAL A 7 -0.68 -54.28 68.20
N LEU A 8 -1.53 -53.40 68.76
CA LEU A 8 -2.18 -53.32 70.09
C LEU A 8 -1.34 -52.56 71.14
N ARG A 9 -2.07 -51.71 71.87
CA ARG A 9 -1.84 -51.11 73.21
C ARG A 9 -1.47 -49.63 73.23
N ASP A 10 -2.45 -48.76 73.50
CA ASP A 10 -2.94 -48.35 74.84
C ASP A 10 -2.04 -47.21 75.38
N LEU A 11 -2.50 -46.05 75.87
CA LEU A 11 -3.66 -45.81 76.73
C LEU A 11 -3.85 -44.27 76.91
N ARG A 12 -5.09 -43.88 77.23
CA ARG A 12 -5.55 -42.70 78.02
C ARG A 12 -6.31 -41.57 77.29
N PHE A 13 -7.61 -41.65 77.55
CA PHE A 13 -8.72 -40.74 77.29
C PHE A 13 -8.85 -39.60 78.33
N ALA A 14 -9.76 -38.68 77.96
CA ALA A 14 -10.33 -37.53 78.68
C ALA A 14 -9.44 -36.27 78.66
N VAL A 15 -9.88 -35.14 78.12
CA VAL A 15 -11.06 -34.37 78.55
C VAL A 15 -11.75 -33.66 77.38
N SER A 16 -13.08 -33.56 77.49
CA SER A 16 -14.04 -32.91 76.62
C SER A 16 -13.74 -31.44 76.27
N GLY A 17 -13.95 -31.08 75.01
CA GLY A 17 -14.01 -29.69 74.54
C GLY A 17 -14.65 -29.64 73.15
N PHE A 18 -15.95 -29.35 73.12
CA PHE A 18 -16.73 -29.11 71.90
C PHE A 18 -16.20 -27.86 71.19
N ALA A 19 -15.66 -28.00 69.98
CA ALA A 19 -15.42 -26.89 69.06
C ALA A 19 -15.85 -27.30 67.64
N ILE A 20 -16.91 -26.65 67.19
CA ILE A 20 -17.55 -26.81 65.88
C ILE A 20 -16.58 -26.29 64.81
N LEU A 21 -16.07 -27.19 63.97
CA LEU A 21 -15.30 -26.87 62.76
C LEU A 21 -16.28 -26.42 61.67
N LEU A 22 -16.49 -25.10 61.56
CA LEU A 22 -17.13 -24.50 60.39
C LEU A 22 -16.08 -24.45 59.27
N GLY A 23 -16.18 -25.38 58.31
CA GLY A 23 -15.40 -25.31 57.08
C GLY A 23 -15.83 -24.10 56.25
N LEU A 24 -14.95 -23.12 56.08
CA LEU A 24 -15.09 -22.12 55.02
C LEU A 24 -14.87 -22.82 53.67
N ALA A 25 -15.95 -23.21 53.02
CA ALA A 25 -15.95 -23.39 51.58
C ALA A 25 -15.82 -22.00 50.94
N VAL A 26 -14.68 -21.72 50.31
CA VAL A 26 -14.54 -20.59 49.39
C VAL A 26 -15.37 -20.94 48.15
N ILE A 27 -16.63 -20.54 48.15
CA ILE A 27 -17.45 -20.50 46.94
C ILE A 27 -16.85 -19.40 46.08
N ALA A 28 -16.11 -19.79 45.03
CA ALA A 28 -15.82 -18.90 43.93
C ALA A 28 -17.16 -18.46 43.33
N ALA A 29 -17.58 -17.24 43.64
CA ALA A 29 -18.67 -16.59 42.94
C ALA A 29 -18.21 -16.37 41.50
N CYS A 30 -18.52 -17.32 40.61
CA CYS A 30 -18.65 -17.04 39.20
C CYS A 30 -19.75 -15.99 39.07
N ALA A 31 -19.35 -14.72 38.97
CA ALA A 31 -20.23 -13.67 38.51
C ALA A 31 -20.67 -14.05 37.09
N SER A 32 -21.89 -14.56 36.97
CA SER A 32 -22.56 -14.76 35.71
C SER A 32 -22.69 -13.39 35.03
N VAL A 33 -21.90 -13.19 33.98
CA VAL A 33 -22.04 -12.06 33.07
C VAL A 33 -23.46 -12.11 32.50
N PRO A 34 -24.27 -11.04 32.62
CA PRO A 34 -25.62 -11.05 32.08
C PRO A 34 -25.56 -11.21 30.55
N PRO A 35 -26.34 -12.12 29.94
CA PRO A 35 -26.42 -12.22 28.49
C PRO A 35 -27.30 -11.07 28.01
N GLY A 36 -26.68 -10.00 27.53
CA GLY A 36 -27.46 -8.84 27.08
C GLY A 36 -26.70 -7.52 27.09
N THR A 37 -25.51 -7.49 26.52
CA THR A 37 -25.05 -6.28 25.83
C THR A 37 -24.68 -6.71 24.43
N SER A 38 -25.50 -6.33 23.45
CA SER A 38 -25.09 -6.36 22.05
C SER A 38 -23.76 -5.62 22.00
N ARG A 39 -22.66 -6.32 21.68
CA ARG A 39 -21.38 -5.69 21.37
C ARG A 39 -21.73 -4.61 20.36
N ALA A 40 -21.64 -3.33 20.75
CA ALA A 40 -21.88 -2.25 19.81
C ALA A 40 -20.98 -2.55 18.62
N VAL A 41 -21.58 -2.76 17.44
CA VAL A 41 -20.81 -2.99 16.21
C VAL A 41 -19.86 -1.82 16.12
N GLU A 42 -18.57 -2.08 16.36
CA GLU A 42 -17.55 -1.05 16.37
C GLU A 42 -17.43 -0.57 14.93
N ARG A 43 -18.20 0.47 14.60
CA ARG A 43 -18.25 1.01 13.25
C ARG A 43 -16.88 1.55 12.90
N CYS A 44 -16.46 1.35 11.65
CA CYS A 44 -15.16 1.81 11.17
C CYS A 44 -15.01 3.35 11.02
N GLU A 45 -15.77 4.15 11.78
CA GLU A 45 -15.80 5.61 11.70
C GLU A 45 -14.75 6.30 12.60
N ILE A 46 -13.97 5.54 13.36
CA ILE A 46 -12.99 6.08 14.29
C ILE A 46 -12.01 7.00 13.54
N GLY A 47 -11.93 8.26 13.99
CA GLY A 47 -11.08 9.29 13.38
C GLY A 47 -11.72 10.03 12.21
N LEU A 48 -12.98 9.75 11.88
CA LEU A 48 -13.79 10.53 10.95
C LEU A 48 -14.68 11.51 11.72
N THR A 49 -14.93 12.68 11.12
CA THR A 49 -16.00 13.59 11.53
C THR A 49 -17.09 13.51 10.49
N ILE A 50 -18.31 13.18 10.91
CA ILE A 50 -19.47 13.01 10.03
C ILE A 50 -20.56 13.99 10.44
N ALA A 51 -21.04 14.78 9.47
CA ALA A 51 -22.15 15.70 9.63
C ALA A 51 -23.08 15.57 8.42
N ASP A 52 -24.39 15.48 8.66
CA ASP A 52 -25.42 15.38 7.61
C ASP A 52 -25.16 14.31 6.55
N GLY A 53 -24.65 13.14 6.99
CA GLY A 53 -24.33 12.02 6.11
C GLY A 53 -23.09 12.22 5.22
N ARG A 54 -22.28 13.25 5.49
CA ARG A 54 -21.02 13.55 4.79
C ARG A 54 -19.83 13.44 5.74
N VAL A 55 -18.69 12.99 5.22
CA VAL A 55 -17.44 12.99 5.99
C VAL A 55 -16.79 14.36 5.84
N THR A 56 -16.77 15.18 6.89
CA THR A 56 -16.24 16.54 6.85
C THR A 56 -14.76 16.63 7.24
N ALA A 57 -14.25 15.63 7.95
CA ALA A 57 -12.83 15.50 8.24
C ALA A 57 -12.44 14.03 8.44
N ALA A 58 -11.17 13.70 8.17
CA ALA A 58 -10.58 12.41 8.44
C ALA A 58 -9.16 12.60 9.00
N ARG A 59 -8.90 12.07 10.18
CA ARG A 59 -7.66 12.34 10.94
C ARG A 59 -6.39 11.95 10.19
N TYR A 60 -6.41 10.84 9.43
CA TYR A 60 -5.25 10.37 8.68
C TYR A 60 -4.82 11.34 7.57
N MET A 61 -5.70 12.25 7.11
CA MET A 61 -5.36 13.25 6.09
C MET A 61 -4.25 14.19 6.54
N ALA A 62 -4.05 14.36 7.86
CA ALA A 62 -2.94 15.13 8.42
C ALA A 62 -1.57 14.50 8.12
N ALA A 63 -1.51 13.21 7.77
CA ALA A 63 -0.27 12.52 7.39
C ALA A 63 0.07 12.67 5.90
N MET A 64 -0.81 13.26 5.09
CA MET A 64 -0.55 13.44 3.66
C MET A 64 0.55 14.49 3.45
N GLU A 65 1.61 14.09 2.76
CA GLU A 65 2.71 14.96 2.33
C GLU A 65 2.91 14.83 0.82
N GLY A 66 3.95 15.44 0.28
CA GLY A 66 4.32 15.28 -1.12
C GLY A 66 3.42 16.01 -2.13
N PHE A 67 3.55 15.64 -3.40
CA PHE A 67 2.85 16.31 -4.49
C PHE A 67 1.33 16.22 -4.41
N ALA A 68 0.76 15.14 -3.86
CA ALA A 68 -0.68 15.05 -3.66
C ALA A 68 -1.17 16.09 -2.64
N ARG A 69 -0.43 16.29 -1.55
CA ARG A 69 -0.74 17.32 -0.54
C ARG A 69 -0.61 18.73 -1.11
N GLN A 70 0.48 18.98 -1.84
CA GLN A 70 0.76 20.27 -2.48
C GLN A 70 -0.31 20.61 -3.52
N ALA A 71 -0.81 19.61 -4.25
CA ALA A 71 -1.89 19.75 -5.21
C ALA A 71 -3.29 19.87 -4.56
N GLY A 72 -3.38 19.84 -3.22
CA GLY A 72 -4.64 20.00 -2.50
C GLY A 72 -5.57 18.79 -2.61
N THR A 73 -5.04 17.55 -2.71
CA THR A 73 -5.87 16.34 -2.71
C THR A 73 -6.68 16.23 -1.41
N THR A 74 -7.99 16.01 -1.55
CA THR A 74 -8.94 15.80 -0.45
C THR A 74 -9.72 14.49 -0.58
N GLY A 75 -9.71 13.87 -1.76
CA GLY A 75 -10.51 12.70 -2.07
C GLY A 75 -12.01 13.00 -1.94
N GLY A 76 -12.71 12.14 -1.22
CA GLY A 76 -14.13 12.24 -0.88
C GLY A 76 -14.43 13.02 0.40
N VAL A 77 -13.46 13.69 1.05
CA VAL A 77 -13.77 14.57 2.18
C VAL A 77 -14.67 15.71 1.70
N GLY A 78 -15.76 15.95 2.43
CA GLY A 78 -16.89 16.81 2.07
C GLY A 78 -18.00 16.08 1.31
N GLN A 79 -17.77 14.85 0.85
CA GLN A 79 -18.74 14.07 0.09
C GLN A 79 -19.59 13.15 0.98
N ARG A 80 -20.69 12.66 0.40
CA ARG A 80 -21.58 11.68 1.03
C ARG A 80 -20.81 10.42 1.42
N LEU A 81 -21.09 9.92 2.62
CA LEU A 81 -20.60 8.62 3.10
C LEU A 81 -21.36 7.47 2.44
N TRP A 82 -20.63 6.53 1.85
CA TRP A 82 -21.10 5.26 1.33
C TRP A 82 -20.41 4.14 2.09
N ARG A 83 -21.17 3.15 2.57
CA ARG A 83 -20.61 2.02 3.31
C ARG A 83 -20.55 0.77 2.47
N VAL A 84 -19.44 0.06 2.61
CA VAL A 84 -19.28 -1.30 2.11
C VAL A 84 -19.45 -2.25 3.28
N THR A 85 -20.53 -3.02 3.28
CA THR A 85 -20.96 -3.86 4.41
C THR A 85 -20.97 -5.35 4.08
N ASN A 86 -20.69 -5.73 2.83
CA ASN A 86 -20.49 -7.11 2.43
C ASN A 86 -19.43 -7.23 1.33
N ALA A 87 -18.80 -8.40 1.25
CA ALA A 87 -17.71 -8.67 0.31
C ALA A 87 -18.17 -9.12 -1.10
N LYS A 88 -19.48 -9.15 -1.36
CA LYS A 88 -20.02 -9.63 -2.64
C LYS A 88 -19.66 -8.68 -3.77
N ASP A 89 -19.46 -9.21 -4.97
CA ASP A 89 -19.24 -8.41 -6.17
C ASP A 89 -19.97 -9.01 -7.38
N ASP A 90 -20.75 -8.19 -8.07
CA ASP A 90 -21.39 -8.53 -9.34
C ASP A 90 -21.25 -7.34 -10.29
N ARG A 91 -20.66 -7.56 -11.45
CA ARG A 91 -20.38 -6.51 -12.43
C ARG A 91 -21.66 -5.86 -12.99
N ARG A 92 -22.72 -6.62 -13.17
CA ARG A 92 -23.94 -6.22 -13.89
C ARG A 92 -25.02 -5.69 -12.94
N SER A 93 -25.18 -6.32 -11.79
CA SER A 93 -26.15 -5.98 -10.77
C SER A 93 -25.49 -5.96 -9.39
N PRO A 94 -24.67 -4.93 -9.08
CA PRO A 94 -23.93 -4.85 -7.82
C PRO A 94 -24.88 -4.91 -6.62
N PRO A 95 -24.74 -5.89 -5.70
CA PRO A 95 -25.58 -5.98 -4.52
C PRO A 95 -25.47 -4.72 -3.65
N GLU A 96 -26.56 -4.30 -3.01
CA GLU A 96 -26.50 -3.22 -2.03
C GLU A 96 -25.47 -3.55 -0.92
N GLY A 97 -24.72 -2.55 -0.49
CA GLY A 97 -23.63 -2.71 0.47
C GLY A 97 -22.33 -3.29 -0.10
N SER A 98 -22.28 -3.68 -1.39
CA SER A 98 -21.02 -4.05 -2.05
C SER A 98 -20.14 -2.84 -2.38
N LEU A 99 -18.84 -3.07 -2.56
CA LEU A 99 -17.90 -2.05 -3.01
C LEU A 99 -18.32 -1.45 -4.36
N ARG A 100 -18.76 -2.28 -5.30
CA ARG A 100 -19.16 -1.81 -6.64
C ARG A 100 -20.45 -1.00 -6.60
N HIS A 101 -21.40 -1.36 -5.74
CA HIS A 101 -22.58 -0.53 -5.48
C HIS A 101 -22.20 0.84 -4.90
N ALA A 102 -21.32 0.88 -3.90
CA ALA A 102 -20.83 2.13 -3.31
C ALA A 102 -20.10 3.02 -4.34
N ILE A 103 -19.24 2.44 -5.18
CA ILE A 103 -18.56 3.16 -6.27
C ILE A 103 -19.56 3.73 -7.27
N ALA A 104 -20.55 2.94 -7.70
CA ALA A 104 -21.57 3.40 -8.64
C ALA A 104 -22.37 4.59 -8.06
N GLY A 105 -22.78 4.47 -6.79
CA GLY A 105 -23.48 5.54 -6.07
C GLY A 105 -22.65 6.81 -5.92
N ALA A 106 -21.39 6.69 -5.51
CA ALA A 106 -20.46 7.82 -5.40
C ALA A 106 -20.29 8.54 -6.74
N ARG A 107 -20.11 7.80 -7.83
CA ARG A 107 -19.98 8.38 -9.17
C ARG A 107 -21.24 9.11 -9.61
N ALA A 108 -22.41 8.53 -9.38
CA ALA A 108 -23.69 9.17 -9.70
C ALA A 108 -23.89 10.47 -8.92
N ALA A 109 -23.35 10.57 -7.71
CA ALA A 109 -23.38 11.78 -6.88
C ALA A 109 -22.25 12.79 -7.19
N GLY A 110 -21.35 12.51 -8.14
CA GLY A 110 -20.20 13.36 -8.47
C GLY A 110 -18.99 13.22 -7.53
N GLY A 111 -19.05 12.29 -6.58
CA GLY A 111 -18.01 12.02 -5.59
C GLY A 111 -18.57 11.23 -4.39
N GLY A 112 -17.69 10.72 -3.53
CA GLY A 112 -18.10 9.96 -2.36
C GLY A 112 -16.97 9.57 -1.43
N TYR A 113 -17.28 9.51 -0.14
CA TYR A 113 -16.41 8.88 0.84
C TYR A 113 -16.87 7.44 1.03
N ILE A 114 -16.13 6.48 0.48
CA ILE A 114 -16.45 5.05 0.54
C ILE A 114 -15.67 4.44 1.69
N LEU A 115 -16.38 4.03 2.74
CA LEU A 115 -15.82 3.42 3.94
C LEU A 115 -16.10 1.92 3.95
N PHE A 116 -15.06 1.10 4.12
CA PHE A 116 -15.23 -0.32 4.39
C PHE A 116 -15.63 -0.53 5.87
N ASP A 117 -16.76 -1.20 6.06
CA ASP A 117 -17.41 -1.49 7.34
C ASP A 117 -17.88 -2.96 7.30
N LEU A 118 -16.93 -3.83 6.96
CA LEU A 118 -17.09 -5.27 6.76
C LEU A 118 -16.92 -6.04 8.07
N PRO A 119 -17.67 -7.14 8.26
CA PRO A 119 -17.48 -8.03 9.40
C PRO A 119 -16.10 -8.72 9.33
N ALA A 120 -15.62 -9.20 10.48
CA ALA A 120 -14.26 -9.72 10.62
C ALA A 120 -13.95 -10.92 9.70
N ASP A 121 -14.96 -11.72 9.41
CA ASP A 121 -14.93 -12.94 8.60
C ASP A 121 -15.21 -12.70 7.10
N GLU A 122 -15.57 -11.48 6.68
CA GLU A 122 -15.80 -11.13 5.26
C GLU A 122 -14.87 -10.00 4.79
N ARG A 123 -13.57 -10.11 5.04
CA ARG A 123 -12.57 -9.11 4.65
C ARG A 123 -11.88 -9.39 3.32
N GLU A 124 -12.24 -10.48 2.65
CA GLU A 124 -11.73 -10.82 1.32
C GLU A 124 -12.77 -10.51 0.25
N LEU A 125 -12.50 -9.54 -0.62
CA LEU A 125 -13.38 -9.15 -1.72
C LEU A 125 -12.78 -9.67 -3.02
N VAL A 126 -13.39 -10.71 -3.58
CA VAL A 126 -13.02 -11.24 -4.89
C VAL A 126 -13.75 -10.45 -5.97
N LEU A 127 -13.00 -9.79 -6.86
CA LEU A 127 -13.58 -8.97 -7.92
C LEU A 127 -14.13 -9.81 -9.06
N ALA A 128 -15.32 -9.46 -9.53
CA ALA A 128 -15.90 -9.95 -10.78
C ALA A 128 -15.35 -9.20 -12.01
N ALA A 129 -14.76 -8.00 -11.81
CA ALA A 129 -14.14 -7.18 -12.85
C ALA A 129 -13.33 -6.01 -12.28
N PRO A 130 -12.43 -5.39 -13.08
CA PRO A 130 -11.75 -4.15 -12.74
C PRO A 130 -12.66 -3.04 -12.18
N LEU A 131 -12.16 -2.31 -11.18
CA LEU A 131 -12.83 -1.19 -10.53
C LEU A 131 -12.45 0.14 -11.17
N ARG A 132 -13.42 1.06 -11.22
CA ARG A 132 -13.27 2.43 -11.73
C ARG A 132 -13.93 3.43 -10.76
N PRO A 133 -13.23 3.85 -9.70
CA PRO A 133 -13.80 4.67 -8.62
C PRO A 133 -14.32 6.05 -9.07
N GLY A 134 -13.66 6.69 -10.03
CA GLY A 134 -13.99 8.06 -10.46
C GLY A 134 -13.24 9.15 -9.66
N SER A 135 -13.71 10.40 -9.80
CA SER A 135 -13.10 11.60 -9.20
C SER A 135 -13.81 12.02 -7.91
N ASN A 136 -13.14 12.79 -7.05
CA ASN A 136 -13.64 13.26 -5.75
C ASN A 136 -14.07 12.10 -4.83
N VAL A 137 -13.23 11.07 -4.78
CA VAL A 137 -13.54 9.83 -4.08
C VAL A 137 -12.45 9.52 -3.06
N THR A 138 -12.86 8.98 -1.92
CA THR A 138 -11.99 8.26 -0.99
C THR A 138 -12.46 6.82 -0.93
N LEU A 139 -11.56 5.85 -1.09
CA LEU A 139 -11.77 4.48 -0.64
C LEU A 139 -10.95 4.29 0.64
N ASP A 140 -11.63 4.18 1.77
CA ASP A 140 -11.04 4.08 3.10
C ASP A 140 -11.33 2.71 3.69
N GLY A 141 -10.29 1.89 3.82
CA GLY A 141 -10.34 0.56 4.41
C GLY A 141 -10.79 0.54 5.87
N GLY A 142 -10.80 1.70 6.54
CA GLY A 142 -11.31 1.86 7.89
C GLY A 142 -10.67 0.87 8.86
N CYS A 143 -11.48 0.34 9.76
CA CYS A 143 -11.09 -0.71 10.69
C CYS A 143 -11.17 -2.13 10.09
N SER A 144 -11.82 -2.28 8.93
CA SER A 144 -11.97 -3.57 8.25
C SER A 144 -10.71 -4.01 7.52
N GLN A 145 -9.92 -3.06 6.99
CA GLN A 145 -8.64 -3.32 6.32
C GLN A 145 -8.72 -4.49 5.31
N PRO A 146 -9.66 -4.45 4.35
CA PRO A 146 -9.95 -5.60 3.53
C PRO A 146 -8.80 -5.94 2.58
N ARG A 147 -8.79 -7.19 2.10
CA ARG A 147 -8.00 -7.66 0.97
C ARG A 147 -8.88 -7.73 -0.28
N ILE A 148 -8.55 -6.93 -1.28
CA ILE A 148 -9.14 -6.98 -2.61
C ILE A 148 -8.34 -7.97 -3.44
N ILE A 149 -9.02 -8.96 -4.01
CA ILE A 149 -8.45 -10.04 -4.81
C ILE A 149 -9.01 -9.92 -6.22
N ASP A 150 -8.16 -9.65 -7.21
CA ASP A 150 -8.59 -9.59 -8.61
C ASP A 150 -8.10 -10.84 -9.39
N PRO A 151 -9.01 -11.74 -9.78
CA PRO A 151 -8.70 -12.86 -10.65
C PRO A 151 -8.73 -12.49 -12.14
N SER A 152 -8.99 -11.22 -12.48
CA SER A 152 -9.14 -10.79 -13.87
C SER A 152 -7.79 -10.62 -14.59
N ALA A 153 -7.82 -10.77 -15.92
CA ALA A 153 -6.68 -10.45 -16.79
C ALA A 153 -6.45 -8.94 -17.00
N GLY A 154 -7.16 -8.09 -16.26
CA GLY A 154 -7.04 -6.63 -16.34
C GLY A 154 -6.35 -6.06 -15.12
N SER A 155 -6.30 -4.73 -15.05
CA SER A 155 -5.83 -4.08 -13.83
C SER A 155 -6.94 -4.00 -12.78
N ALA A 156 -6.65 -4.34 -11.52
CA ALA A 156 -7.66 -4.36 -10.46
C ALA A 156 -8.32 -2.98 -10.28
N PHE A 157 -7.51 -1.90 -10.32
CA PHE A 157 -7.97 -0.52 -10.38
C PHE A 157 -7.55 0.17 -11.67
N TYR A 158 -8.53 0.81 -12.32
CA TYR A 158 -8.32 1.58 -13.53
C TYR A 158 -8.65 3.05 -13.36
N LEU A 159 -7.62 3.89 -13.27
CA LEU A 159 -7.68 5.29 -12.89
C LEU A 159 -7.36 6.18 -14.10
N ALA A 160 -8.29 6.22 -15.06
CA ALA A 160 -8.13 6.99 -16.30
C ALA A 160 -8.84 8.35 -16.21
N GLY A 161 -8.07 9.45 -16.30
CA GLY A 161 -8.60 10.82 -16.28
C GLY A 161 -9.34 11.19 -14.98
N VAL A 162 -9.05 10.47 -13.89
CA VAL A 162 -9.64 10.74 -12.58
C VAL A 162 -8.83 11.79 -11.83
N ALA A 163 -9.51 12.63 -11.06
CA ALA A 163 -8.87 13.64 -10.25
C ALA A 163 -9.39 13.62 -8.81
N ASN A 164 -8.53 13.99 -7.86
CA ASN A 164 -8.88 14.11 -6.45
C ASN A 164 -9.37 12.76 -5.87
N LEU A 165 -8.46 11.79 -5.79
CA LEU A 165 -8.72 10.43 -5.33
C LEU A 165 -7.79 10.06 -4.16
N VAL A 166 -8.34 9.43 -3.13
CA VAL A 166 -7.57 8.83 -2.04
C VAL A 166 -7.89 7.34 -1.96
N LEU A 167 -6.88 6.49 -2.05
CA LEU A 167 -6.98 5.06 -1.76
C LEU A 167 -6.17 4.79 -0.49
N THR A 168 -6.82 4.30 0.56
CA THR A 168 -6.16 4.14 1.85
C THR A 168 -6.60 2.92 2.63
N GLY A 169 -5.63 2.23 3.24
CA GLY A 169 -5.90 1.27 4.32
C GLY A 169 -6.47 -0.08 3.91
N PHE A 170 -6.18 -0.56 2.69
CA PHE A 170 -6.57 -1.89 2.24
C PHE A 170 -5.45 -2.57 1.45
N ALA A 171 -5.58 -3.89 1.27
CA ALA A 171 -4.65 -4.70 0.49
C ALA A 171 -5.19 -4.99 -0.91
N ILE A 172 -4.30 -5.13 -1.89
CA ILE A 172 -4.61 -5.54 -3.27
C ILE A 172 -3.67 -6.68 -3.66
N THR A 173 -4.24 -7.76 -4.18
CA THR A 173 -3.51 -8.86 -4.80
C THR A 173 -4.24 -9.32 -6.05
N GLN A 174 -3.51 -9.89 -7.01
CA GLN A 174 -4.12 -10.55 -8.16
C GLN A 174 -3.89 -12.06 -8.04
N THR A 175 -4.73 -12.87 -8.69
CA THR A 175 -4.58 -14.33 -8.69
C THR A 175 -4.95 -14.94 -10.04
N GLY A 176 -4.61 -16.22 -10.24
CA GLY A 176 -5.03 -16.97 -11.43
C GLY A 176 -4.18 -16.73 -12.69
N PHE A 177 -2.95 -16.24 -12.52
CA PHE A 177 -1.98 -16.06 -13.60
C PHE A 177 -0.64 -16.72 -13.25
N GLU A 178 0.12 -17.07 -14.28
CA GLU A 178 1.53 -17.40 -14.16
C GLU A 178 2.36 -16.15 -14.52
N ASP A 179 3.60 -16.06 -14.03
CA ASP A 179 4.58 -15.00 -14.37
C ASP A 179 5.05 -15.04 -15.86
N LEU A 180 4.15 -15.42 -16.77
CA LEU A 180 4.26 -15.40 -18.23
C LEU A 180 3.43 -14.28 -18.85
N GLU A 181 2.47 -13.72 -18.12
CA GLU A 181 1.48 -12.79 -18.65
C GLU A 181 1.82 -11.33 -18.29
N GLU A 182 2.15 -10.51 -19.29
CA GLU A 182 2.55 -9.10 -19.11
C GLU A 182 1.38 -8.12 -19.31
N SER A 183 0.23 -8.40 -18.70
CA SER A 183 -0.91 -7.45 -18.72
C SER A 183 -1.69 -7.46 -17.42
N GLY A 184 -2.21 -6.29 -17.04
CA GLY A 184 -3.02 -6.14 -15.83
C GLY A 184 -2.16 -5.81 -14.61
N ASP A 185 -2.27 -4.58 -14.13
CA ASP A 185 -1.56 -4.11 -12.95
C ASP A 185 -2.47 -4.17 -11.72
N CYS A 186 -1.94 -4.14 -10.50
CA CYS A 186 -2.84 -3.86 -9.37
C CYS A 186 -3.52 -2.49 -9.53
N VAL A 187 -2.77 -1.46 -9.98
CA VAL A 187 -3.28 -0.13 -10.25
C VAL A 187 -2.66 0.45 -11.53
N THR A 188 -3.50 0.84 -12.48
CA THR A 188 -3.08 1.61 -13.66
C THR A 188 -3.65 3.02 -13.59
N VAL A 189 -2.78 4.03 -13.72
CA VAL A 189 -3.11 5.46 -13.77
C VAL A 189 -2.74 6.02 -15.15
N ARG A 190 -3.69 6.68 -15.82
CA ARG A 190 -3.45 7.26 -17.14
C ARG A 190 -4.39 8.43 -17.48
N GLY A 191 -4.19 9.01 -18.65
CA GLY A 191 -5.21 9.85 -19.30
C GLY A 191 -5.41 11.22 -18.66
N GLY A 192 -4.35 11.80 -18.09
CA GLY A 192 -4.39 13.11 -17.40
C GLY A 192 -4.97 13.03 -15.99
N ALA A 193 -4.83 11.89 -15.32
CA ALA A 193 -5.17 11.77 -13.91
C ALA A 193 -4.30 12.69 -13.04
N ASP A 194 -4.85 13.23 -11.95
CA ASP A 194 -4.16 14.21 -11.09
C ASP A 194 -4.68 14.15 -9.65
N ARG A 195 -3.92 14.65 -8.68
CA ARG A 195 -4.32 14.71 -7.26
C ARG A 195 -4.74 13.34 -6.72
N ILE A 196 -3.82 12.38 -6.74
CA ILE A 196 -4.07 11.04 -6.18
C ILE A 196 -3.10 10.72 -5.05
N TRP A 197 -3.64 10.21 -3.95
CA TRP A 197 -2.87 9.71 -2.82
C TRP A 197 -3.18 8.23 -2.57
N PHE A 198 -2.13 7.41 -2.59
CA PHE A 198 -2.15 6.02 -2.16
C PHE A 198 -1.45 5.95 -0.81
N ALA A 199 -2.14 5.50 0.24
CA ALA A 199 -1.65 5.60 1.60
C ALA A 199 -1.94 4.34 2.40
N PHE A 200 -0.98 3.87 3.22
CA PHE A 200 -1.23 2.76 4.15
C PHE A 200 -1.79 1.49 3.47
N MET A 201 -1.37 1.26 2.23
CA MET A 201 -1.82 0.15 1.40
C MET A 201 -0.87 -1.04 1.55
N ALA A 202 -1.34 -2.24 1.20
CA ALA A 202 -0.47 -3.39 0.95
C ALA A 202 -0.71 -3.90 -0.47
N LEU A 203 0.33 -4.02 -1.28
CA LEU A 203 0.26 -4.59 -2.63
C LEU A 203 1.20 -5.79 -2.70
N SER A 204 0.71 -6.89 -3.26
CA SER A 204 1.49 -8.13 -3.42
C SER A 204 1.01 -8.90 -4.65
N ALA A 205 1.89 -9.69 -5.27
CA ALA A 205 1.54 -10.64 -6.32
C ALA A 205 0.56 -10.08 -7.37
N CYS A 206 0.92 -8.94 -7.98
CA CYS A 206 0.16 -8.39 -9.09
C CYS A 206 0.54 -9.14 -10.38
N ARG A 207 -0.24 -9.01 -11.46
CA ARG A 207 -0.01 -9.78 -12.69
C ARG A 207 1.15 -9.24 -13.52
N ASP A 208 1.16 -7.95 -13.84
CA ASP A 208 2.32 -7.27 -14.46
C ASP A 208 2.96 -6.23 -13.52
N GLY A 209 2.48 -4.99 -13.50
CA GLY A 209 2.92 -3.94 -12.58
C GLY A 209 2.14 -3.94 -11.26
N MET A 210 2.71 -3.40 -10.18
CA MET A 210 1.90 -3.06 -9.00
C MET A 210 1.21 -1.71 -9.20
N ILE A 211 1.97 -0.68 -9.54
CA ILE A 211 1.43 0.65 -9.85
C ILE A 211 2.12 1.23 -11.08
N ASP A 212 1.36 1.36 -12.15
CA ASP A 212 1.83 1.95 -13.40
C ASP A 212 1.17 3.31 -13.64
N ILE A 213 1.98 4.36 -13.77
CA ILE A 213 1.54 5.74 -13.98
C ILE A 213 2.09 6.23 -15.30
N THR A 214 1.18 6.57 -16.22
CA THR A 214 1.53 7.10 -17.54
C THR A 214 0.97 8.51 -17.72
N GLY A 215 1.84 9.43 -18.11
CA GLY A 215 1.52 10.80 -18.46
C GLY A 215 0.67 10.86 -19.73
N SER A 216 0.11 12.03 -20.01
CA SER A 216 -0.67 12.26 -21.24
C SER A 216 -0.43 13.69 -21.69
N GLU A 217 0.33 13.84 -22.77
CA GLU A 217 0.63 15.15 -23.33
C GLU A 217 -0.66 15.95 -23.59
N GLY A 218 -0.61 17.25 -23.26
CA GLY A 218 -1.73 18.16 -23.44
C GLY A 218 -2.92 17.96 -22.49
N ARG A 219 -2.84 17.03 -21.52
CA ARG A 219 -3.91 16.77 -20.53
C ARG A 219 -3.59 17.23 -19.12
N GLY A 220 -2.60 18.10 -18.98
CA GLY A 220 -2.16 18.65 -17.69
C GLY A 220 -1.21 17.73 -16.94
N GLN A 221 -0.66 18.25 -15.85
CA GLN A 221 0.33 17.56 -15.04
C GLN A 221 -0.34 16.73 -13.93
N GLY A 222 -0.04 15.43 -13.89
CA GLY A 222 -0.48 14.55 -12.82
C GLY A 222 0.41 14.65 -11.59
N ARG A 223 -0.18 14.88 -10.41
CA ARG A 223 0.51 15.01 -9.12
C ARG A 223 0.05 13.93 -8.15
N PHE A 224 1.00 13.11 -7.73
CA PHE A 224 0.73 11.88 -7.02
C PHE A 224 1.59 11.72 -5.77
N THR A 225 1.07 10.99 -4.79
CA THR A 225 1.86 10.53 -3.64
C THR A 225 1.52 9.09 -3.31
N ILE A 226 2.54 8.28 -3.09
CA ILE A 226 2.46 6.92 -2.57
C ILE A 226 3.23 6.93 -1.25
N SER A 227 2.55 6.72 -0.13
CA SER A 227 3.22 6.79 1.16
C SER A 227 2.81 5.73 2.16
N ASP A 228 3.73 5.41 3.06
CA ASP A 228 3.50 4.59 4.25
C ASP A 228 2.85 3.22 3.93
N SER A 229 3.14 2.67 2.75
CA SER A 229 2.55 1.45 2.20
C SER A 229 3.59 0.31 2.14
N ARG A 230 3.11 -0.93 2.01
CA ARG A 230 3.92 -2.13 1.85
C ARG A 230 3.77 -2.68 0.43
N PHE A 231 4.90 -3.02 -0.19
CA PHE A 231 4.97 -3.70 -1.48
C PHE A 231 5.77 -5.00 -1.26
N SER A 232 5.18 -6.15 -1.58
CA SER A 232 5.86 -7.43 -1.41
C SER A 232 5.74 -8.40 -2.56
N GLU A 233 6.67 -9.35 -2.61
CA GLU A 233 6.56 -10.58 -3.39
C GLU A 233 6.34 -10.37 -4.90
N HIS A 234 6.99 -9.37 -5.51
CA HIS A 234 6.69 -8.99 -6.90
C HIS A 234 7.91 -8.65 -7.77
N ASP A 235 7.83 -8.91 -9.08
CA ASP A 235 8.92 -8.61 -10.02
C ASP A 235 8.96 -7.12 -10.38
N LYS A 236 7.89 -6.59 -10.99
CA LYS A 236 7.83 -5.27 -11.62
C LYS A 236 7.00 -4.31 -10.76
N VAL A 237 7.63 -3.57 -9.86
CA VAL A 237 6.92 -2.81 -8.81
C VAL A 237 6.19 -1.57 -9.36
N MET A 238 6.92 -0.58 -9.87
CA MET A 238 6.36 0.70 -10.31
C MET A 238 6.98 1.18 -11.63
N LEU A 239 6.16 1.36 -12.66
CA LEU A 239 6.55 2.04 -13.89
C LEU A 239 5.93 3.44 -13.95
N ILE A 240 6.80 4.46 -13.99
CA ILE A 240 6.40 5.87 -14.03
C ILE A 240 6.91 6.46 -15.34
N ASP A 241 6.02 6.66 -16.29
CA ASP A 241 6.36 7.27 -17.57
C ASP A 241 5.66 8.61 -17.72
N GLY A 242 6.40 9.69 -17.87
CA GLY A 242 5.85 11.01 -18.13
C GLY A 242 5.35 11.19 -19.56
N GLY A 243 5.51 10.18 -20.42
CA GLY A 243 5.30 10.28 -21.86
C GLY A 243 6.53 10.85 -22.57
N GLY A 244 6.54 10.67 -23.89
CA GLY A 244 7.64 11.07 -24.75
C GLY A 244 7.78 12.59 -24.92
N ALA A 245 8.78 13.00 -25.67
CA ALA A 245 8.86 14.36 -26.16
C ALA A 245 7.89 14.56 -27.34
N SER A 246 7.22 15.70 -27.33
CA SER A 246 6.63 16.31 -28.52
C SER A 246 7.71 17.11 -29.25
N GLY A 247 7.88 16.87 -30.55
CA GLY A 247 8.80 17.62 -31.43
C GLY A 247 10.01 16.81 -31.95
N GLU A 248 11.12 17.50 -32.26
CA GLU A 248 12.32 16.95 -32.92
C GLU A 248 13.18 16.03 -32.02
N SER A 249 13.00 16.10 -30.70
CA SER A 249 13.65 15.17 -29.76
C SER A 249 12.76 13.96 -29.54
N CYS A 250 13.36 12.78 -29.47
CA CYS A 250 12.64 11.54 -29.23
C CYS A 250 12.59 11.16 -27.72
N PHE A 251 13.25 11.94 -26.85
CA PHE A 251 13.26 11.82 -25.39
C PHE A 251 12.93 13.16 -24.70
N ALA A 252 12.40 13.09 -23.47
CA ALA A 252 11.98 14.28 -22.72
C ALA A 252 13.18 15.20 -22.41
N LEU A 253 13.04 16.48 -22.75
CA LEU A 253 14.09 17.47 -22.52
C LEU A 253 13.93 18.13 -21.13
N PRO A 254 15.03 18.52 -20.46
CA PRO A 254 15.00 19.15 -19.14
C PRO A 254 14.14 20.43 -19.03
N ASP A 255 14.04 21.18 -20.13
CA ASP A 255 13.28 22.44 -20.24
C ASP A 255 11.77 22.24 -20.45
N LYS A 256 11.33 21.02 -20.78
CA LYS A 256 9.91 20.73 -21.02
C LYS A 256 9.14 20.57 -19.70
N PRO A 257 7.85 20.97 -19.70
CA PRO A 257 7.01 20.83 -18.52
C PRO A 257 6.80 19.36 -18.17
N LEU A 258 6.99 19.03 -16.89
CA LEU A 258 6.72 17.72 -16.34
C LEU A 258 5.24 17.36 -16.51
N GLN A 259 4.96 16.17 -17.04
CA GLN A 259 3.62 15.60 -17.13
C GLN A 259 3.27 14.79 -15.88
N VAL A 260 4.26 14.24 -15.18
CA VAL A 260 4.07 13.45 -13.97
C VAL A 260 5.01 13.95 -12.87
N GLN A 261 4.46 14.22 -11.70
CA GLN A 261 5.20 14.46 -10.46
C GLN A 261 4.73 13.45 -9.40
N LEU A 262 5.64 12.62 -8.92
CA LEU A 262 5.34 11.58 -7.93
C LEU A 262 6.26 11.69 -6.72
N SER A 263 5.65 11.60 -5.53
CA SER A 263 6.36 11.42 -4.26
C SER A 263 6.16 10.00 -3.78
N VAL A 264 7.24 9.27 -3.53
CA VAL A 264 7.21 7.91 -2.98
C VAL A 264 7.91 7.96 -1.63
N LEU A 265 7.11 7.97 -0.56
CA LEU A 265 7.54 8.39 0.76
C LEU A 265 7.35 7.25 1.78
N ARG A 266 8.43 6.82 2.43
CA ARG A 266 8.34 5.95 3.63
C ARG A 266 7.64 4.61 3.41
N ASN A 267 7.75 4.04 2.22
CA ASN A 267 7.20 2.73 1.92
C ASN A 267 8.20 1.62 2.29
N SER A 268 7.67 0.43 2.51
CA SER A 268 8.46 -0.80 2.68
C SER A 268 8.33 -1.67 1.44
N PHE A 269 9.47 -2.09 0.90
CA PHE A 269 9.62 -2.92 -0.27
C PHE A 269 10.37 -4.19 0.14
N THR A 270 9.68 -5.31 0.24
CA THR A 270 10.25 -6.58 0.72
C THR A 270 10.02 -7.68 -0.28
N GLU A 271 11.04 -8.46 -0.61
CA GLU A 271 10.92 -9.57 -1.58
C GLU A 271 10.47 -9.11 -2.98
N VAL A 272 10.82 -7.88 -3.34
CA VAL A 272 10.56 -7.32 -4.66
C VAL A 272 11.83 -7.28 -5.49
N ALA A 273 11.70 -7.46 -6.80
CA ALA A 273 12.87 -7.46 -7.69
C ALA A 273 13.21 -6.04 -8.15
N GLN A 274 12.47 -5.48 -9.11
CA GLN A 274 12.90 -4.32 -9.90
C GLN A 274 11.80 -3.26 -10.06
N ARG A 275 12.16 -2.15 -10.72
CA ARG A 275 11.29 -0.98 -10.96
C ARG A 275 10.83 -0.34 -9.64
N ILE A 276 11.76 0.03 -8.78
CA ILE A 276 11.49 0.61 -7.45
C ILE A 276 12.08 2.04 -7.37
N PRO A 277 11.54 3.05 -8.08
CA PRO A 277 10.69 2.98 -9.26
C PRO A 277 11.53 2.89 -10.56
N ARG A 278 10.89 2.51 -11.69
CA ARG A 278 11.42 2.82 -13.03
C ARG A 278 10.78 4.12 -13.53
N VAL A 279 11.60 5.09 -13.95
CA VAL A 279 11.17 6.45 -14.30
C VAL A 279 11.63 6.82 -15.70
N SER A 280 10.72 7.29 -16.55
CA SER A 280 11.00 7.73 -17.92
C SER A 280 10.20 8.96 -18.33
N GLY A 281 10.59 9.55 -19.47
CA GLY A 281 9.85 10.62 -20.10
C GLY A 281 9.80 11.90 -19.26
N SER A 282 8.76 12.71 -19.46
CA SER A 282 8.57 13.98 -18.74
C SER A 282 8.08 13.77 -17.29
N ALA A 283 8.69 12.85 -16.55
CA ALA A 283 8.37 12.52 -15.17
C ALA A 283 9.47 12.97 -14.20
N TYR A 284 9.03 13.45 -13.03
CA TYR A 284 9.87 13.70 -11.87
C TYR A 284 9.38 12.87 -10.69
N VAL A 285 10.29 12.12 -10.07
CA VAL A 285 10.00 11.32 -8.89
C VAL A 285 10.92 11.72 -7.74
N HIS A 286 10.32 12.00 -6.58
CA HIS A 286 11.01 12.12 -5.30
C HIS A 286 10.82 10.81 -4.51
N PHE A 287 11.86 10.00 -4.44
CA PHE A 287 11.89 8.71 -3.73
C PHE A 287 12.62 8.91 -2.40
N TYR A 288 11.87 9.00 -1.31
CA TYR A 288 12.38 9.42 -0.01
C TYR A 288 12.02 8.45 1.11
N GLY A 289 13.00 8.06 1.92
CA GLY A 289 12.71 7.39 3.18
C GLY A 289 12.19 5.95 3.04
N ASN A 290 12.38 5.29 1.89
CA ASN A 290 11.85 3.96 1.61
C ASN A 290 12.85 2.84 1.92
N ASP A 291 12.38 1.77 2.57
CA ASP A 291 13.15 0.58 2.93
C ASP A 291 13.01 -0.49 1.86
N VAL A 292 14.13 -0.86 1.23
CA VAL A 292 14.17 -1.75 0.08
C VAL A 292 15.04 -2.96 0.40
N ALA A 293 14.40 -4.11 0.52
CA ALA A 293 15.03 -5.41 0.56
C ALA A 293 14.75 -6.13 -0.76
N PHE A 294 15.76 -6.16 -1.63
CA PHE A 294 15.66 -6.78 -2.95
C PHE A 294 15.46 -8.29 -2.86
N ALA A 295 14.74 -8.88 -3.80
CA ALA A 295 14.78 -10.31 -4.07
C ALA A 295 14.71 -10.53 -5.59
N PRO A 296 15.87 -10.53 -6.28
CA PRO A 296 15.92 -10.90 -7.68
C PRO A 296 15.33 -12.30 -7.86
N ARG A 297 14.50 -12.47 -8.89
CA ARG A 297 13.85 -13.75 -9.18
C ARG A 297 14.06 -14.15 -10.63
N GLN A 298 13.95 -15.44 -10.88
CA GLN A 298 13.81 -15.98 -12.23
C GLN A 298 12.31 -16.12 -12.51
N ARG A 299 11.86 -15.58 -13.64
CA ARG A 299 10.47 -15.69 -14.10
C ARG A 299 10.18 -17.10 -14.59
N ALA A 300 8.90 -17.42 -14.72
CA ALA A 300 8.45 -18.68 -15.34
C ALA A 300 9.00 -18.87 -16.77
N SER A 301 9.28 -17.78 -17.49
CA SER A 301 9.93 -17.82 -18.81
C SER A 301 11.41 -18.22 -18.80
N GLY A 302 12.02 -18.40 -17.62
CA GLY A 302 13.46 -18.64 -17.45
C GLY A 302 14.31 -17.36 -17.49
N ALA A 303 13.73 -16.22 -17.88
CA ALA A 303 14.41 -14.92 -17.83
C ALA A 303 14.53 -14.42 -16.38
N TRP A 304 15.66 -13.80 -16.05
CA TRP A 304 15.85 -13.16 -14.76
C TRP A 304 15.25 -11.76 -14.73
N SER A 305 14.75 -11.34 -13.56
CA SER A 305 14.45 -9.93 -13.28
C SER A 305 15.65 -9.03 -13.60
N GLY A 306 15.39 -7.77 -13.91
CA GLY A 306 16.44 -6.76 -14.06
C GLY A 306 17.30 -6.66 -12.79
N ALA A 307 18.59 -6.37 -12.99
CA ALA A 307 19.55 -6.22 -11.90
C ALA A 307 19.60 -4.76 -11.37
N TYR A 308 18.44 -4.20 -11.00
CA TYR A 308 18.34 -2.83 -10.51
C TYR A 308 17.10 -2.59 -9.64
N GLY A 309 17.23 -1.72 -8.64
CA GLY A 309 16.12 -1.19 -7.85
C GLY A 309 15.46 -0.03 -8.56
N SER A 310 15.97 1.18 -8.33
CA SER A 310 15.52 2.38 -9.03
C SER A 310 16.25 2.54 -10.37
N LEU A 311 15.51 2.83 -11.44
CA LEU A 311 16.08 3.09 -12.77
C LEU A 311 15.47 4.34 -13.36
N VAL A 312 16.31 5.22 -13.89
CA VAL A 312 15.87 6.38 -14.67
C VAL A 312 16.38 6.29 -16.10
N THR A 313 15.55 6.67 -17.07
CA THR A 313 15.87 6.59 -18.50
C THR A 313 15.10 7.66 -19.29
N GLN A 314 15.47 7.90 -20.55
CA GLN A 314 14.68 8.66 -21.54
C GLN A 314 14.19 10.03 -21.04
N GLY A 315 15.06 10.78 -20.34
CA GLY A 315 14.76 12.13 -19.84
C GLY A 315 14.01 12.20 -18.51
N GLY A 316 13.67 11.05 -17.91
CA GLY A 316 13.10 10.98 -16.56
C GLY A 316 14.04 11.60 -15.53
N ARG A 317 13.46 12.09 -14.43
CA ARG A 317 14.21 12.73 -13.33
C ARG A 317 13.87 12.03 -12.02
N LEU A 318 14.89 11.57 -11.30
CA LEU A 318 14.72 10.81 -10.08
C LEU A 318 15.63 11.35 -8.97
N LEU A 319 15.02 11.84 -7.90
CA LEU A 319 15.68 12.22 -6.67
C LEU A 319 15.53 11.10 -5.64
N VAL A 320 16.65 10.52 -5.21
CA VAL A 320 16.70 9.38 -4.28
C VAL A 320 17.34 9.85 -2.97
N GLU A 321 16.53 10.06 -1.94
CA GLU A 321 17.02 10.64 -0.69
C GLU A 321 16.71 9.78 0.52
N ARG A 322 17.74 9.52 1.34
CA ARG A 322 17.60 8.77 2.59
C ARG A 322 16.81 7.49 2.36
N ASN A 323 17.18 6.67 1.39
CA ASN A 323 16.62 5.34 1.22
C ASN A 323 17.56 4.30 1.82
N ARG A 324 17.02 3.17 2.26
CA ARG A 324 17.80 2.04 2.74
C ARG A 324 17.68 0.90 1.74
N TYR A 325 18.79 0.40 1.25
CA TYR A 325 18.85 -0.68 0.28
C TYR A 325 19.61 -1.86 0.82
N ARG A 326 19.05 -3.06 0.68
CA ARG A 326 19.62 -4.33 1.13
C ARG A 326 19.38 -5.40 0.06
N SER A 327 20.36 -6.26 -0.16
CA SER A 327 20.23 -7.48 -0.98
C SER A 327 20.51 -8.70 -0.11
N PRO A 328 19.67 -9.75 -0.14
CA PRO A 328 19.89 -10.99 0.60
C PRO A 328 20.94 -11.89 -0.06
N ASP A 329 21.31 -11.64 -1.32
CA ASP A 329 22.27 -12.47 -2.06
C ASP A 329 23.35 -11.59 -2.72
N SER A 330 24.62 -11.96 -2.49
CA SER A 330 25.84 -11.29 -2.96
C SER A 330 26.38 -11.83 -4.28
N ALA A 331 25.74 -12.84 -4.90
CA ALA A 331 26.24 -13.45 -6.14
C ALA A 331 25.99 -12.59 -7.39
N ARG A 332 24.91 -11.80 -7.42
CA ARG A 332 24.57 -10.93 -8.56
C ARG A 332 24.84 -9.47 -8.21
N ARG A 333 25.65 -8.79 -9.01
CA ARG A 333 25.86 -7.34 -8.87
C ARG A 333 24.54 -6.61 -9.12
N TYR A 334 23.95 -6.07 -8.08
CA TYR A 334 22.68 -5.36 -8.13
C TYR A 334 22.91 -3.86 -7.99
N ARG A 335 22.21 -3.07 -8.80
CA ARG A 335 22.25 -1.61 -8.69
C ARG A 335 21.12 -1.16 -7.80
N ALA A 336 21.41 -0.53 -6.66
CA ALA A 336 20.39 0.13 -5.86
C ALA A 336 19.70 1.21 -6.70
N THR A 337 20.49 2.00 -7.42
CA THR A 337 20.04 3.02 -8.36
C THR A 337 20.86 2.96 -9.65
N ALA A 338 20.22 3.27 -10.78
CA ALA A 338 20.89 3.38 -12.06
C ALA A 338 20.25 4.44 -12.95
N SER A 339 21.07 5.10 -13.76
CA SER A 339 20.65 5.79 -14.96
C SER A 339 21.17 5.04 -16.19
N GLN A 340 20.30 4.79 -17.17
CA GLN A 340 20.67 4.09 -18.40
C GLN A 340 19.96 4.65 -19.62
N ALA A 341 20.71 4.82 -20.70
CA ALA A 341 20.20 5.00 -22.03
C ALA A 341 19.58 3.69 -22.52
N LEU A 342 18.24 3.66 -22.59
CA LEU A 342 17.51 2.55 -23.16
C LEU A 342 16.84 3.01 -24.45
N GLU A 343 17.08 2.26 -25.52
CA GLU A 343 16.36 2.47 -26.77
C GLU A 343 14.87 2.18 -26.60
N ARG A 344 14.04 3.03 -27.20
CA ARG A 344 12.62 2.79 -27.33
C ARG A 344 12.37 1.66 -28.33
N ALA A 345 11.55 0.68 -27.95
CA ALA A 345 11.17 -0.41 -28.84
C ALA A 345 10.42 0.09 -30.10
N ASP A 346 9.66 1.19 -29.98
CA ASP A 346 8.91 1.83 -31.06
C ASP A 346 9.70 2.91 -31.81
N ALA A 347 10.93 3.24 -31.38
CA ALA A 347 11.80 4.22 -32.02
C ALA A 347 13.29 3.85 -31.87
N PRO A 348 13.81 2.90 -32.68
CA PRO A 348 15.23 2.53 -32.67
C PRO A 348 16.16 3.72 -32.89
N GLY A 349 17.30 3.77 -32.21
CA GLY A 349 18.20 4.93 -32.19
C GLY A 349 17.75 6.07 -31.25
N CYS A 350 16.54 5.97 -30.68
CA CYS A 350 16.11 6.88 -29.63
C CYS A 350 16.49 6.35 -28.24
N ALA A 351 17.71 6.62 -27.82
CA ALA A 351 18.19 6.37 -26.47
C ALA A 351 18.72 7.66 -25.85
N ALA A 352 18.27 7.94 -24.65
CA ALA A 352 18.88 8.92 -23.77
C ALA A 352 18.85 8.38 -22.35
N ASP A 353 19.86 8.74 -21.57
CA ASP A 353 19.87 8.48 -20.14
C ASP A 353 18.68 9.18 -19.46
N GLY A 354 18.51 8.92 -18.16
CA GLY A 354 17.76 9.81 -17.27
C GLY A 354 18.68 10.66 -16.39
N ALA A 355 18.11 11.53 -15.57
CA ALA A 355 18.81 12.30 -14.55
C ALA A 355 18.51 11.70 -13.16
N LEU A 356 19.55 11.37 -12.41
CA LEU A 356 19.45 10.75 -11.08
C LEU A 356 20.37 11.47 -10.10
N ARG A 357 19.81 11.84 -8.94
CA ARG A 357 20.56 12.43 -7.83
C ARG A 357 20.29 11.65 -6.54
N GLY A 358 21.32 11.04 -5.98
CA GLY A 358 21.30 10.36 -4.69
C GLY A 358 21.75 11.29 -3.56
N VAL A 359 21.05 11.28 -2.42
CA VAL A 359 21.44 12.04 -1.22
C VAL A 359 21.25 11.19 0.04
N ALA A 360 22.33 10.96 0.78
CA ALA A 360 22.31 10.33 2.11
C ALA A 360 21.58 8.97 2.17
N ASN A 361 21.74 8.12 1.15
CA ASN A 361 21.19 6.76 1.12
C ASN A 361 22.07 5.77 1.91
N ASP A 362 21.45 4.84 2.66
CA ASP A 362 22.10 3.68 3.28
C ASP A 362 22.09 2.53 2.27
N VAL A 363 23.22 2.28 1.62
CA VAL A 363 23.35 1.28 0.56
C VAL A 363 24.15 0.10 1.11
N GLY A 364 23.47 -1.03 1.26
CA GLY A 364 24.07 -2.27 1.76
C GLY A 364 25.20 -2.81 0.87
N GLU A 365 26.01 -3.69 1.46
CA GLU A 365 27.16 -4.30 0.81
C GLU A 365 26.78 -5.01 -0.50
N GLY A 366 27.67 -4.91 -1.51
CA GLY A 366 27.47 -5.55 -2.83
C GLY A 366 26.52 -4.80 -3.78
N LEU A 367 25.85 -3.75 -3.31
CA LEU A 367 25.02 -2.88 -4.14
C LEU A 367 25.84 -1.71 -4.71
N SER A 368 25.54 -1.33 -5.95
CA SER A 368 26.11 -0.12 -6.57
C SER A 368 25.07 0.97 -6.81
N VAL A 369 25.56 2.21 -6.89
CA VAL A 369 24.80 3.43 -7.16
C VAL A 369 25.40 4.07 -8.40
N GLN A 370 24.56 4.58 -9.28
CA GLN A 370 24.99 5.32 -10.47
C GLN A 370 24.13 6.57 -10.63
N ASP A 371 24.63 7.66 -10.06
CA ASP A 371 24.09 9.00 -10.23
C ASP A 371 24.54 9.57 -11.58
N MET A 372 23.69 10.41 -12.20
CA MET A 372 23.95 10.96 -13.53
C MET A 372 23.17 12.25 -13.72
N ARG A 373 23.81 13.29 -14.29
CA ARG A 373 23.18 14.60 -14.55
C ARG A 373 22.47 15.15 -13.31
N VAL A 374 23.19 15.16 -12.19
CA VAL A 374 22.65 15.50 -10.86
C VAL A 374 22.10 16.92 -10.80
N GLU A 375 22.67 17.81 -11.61
CA GLU A 375 22.26 19.20 -11.81
C GLU A 375 20.89 19.35 -12.50
N GLU A 376 20.45 18.34 -13.25
CA GLU A 376 19.12 18.30 -13.89
C GLU A 376 18.02 17.80 -12.95
N VAL A 377 18.38 17.34 -11.75
CA VAL A 377 17.42 16.85 -10.74
C VAL A 377 17.20 17.93 -9.68
N PRO A 378 16.10 18.70 -9.75
CA PRO A 378 15.81 19.73 -8.75
C PRO A 378 15.40 19.10 -7.42
N SER A 379 15.45 19.88 -6.34
CA SER A 379 14.79 19.53 -5.08
C SER A 379 13.27 19.62 -5.22
N PRO A 380 12.47 18.87 -4.44
CA PRO A 380 11.03 18.95 -4.51
C PRO A 380 10.54 20.35 -4.13
N THR A 381 9.40 20.77 -4.68
CA THR A 381 8.79 22.09 -4.43
C THR A 381 7.96 22.13 -3.13
N TYR A 382 8.00 21.07 -2.33
CA TYR A 382 7.35 20.96 -1.03
C TYR A 382 8.38 20.61 0.05
N THR A 383 8.02 20.86 1.31
CA THR A 383 8.82 20.49 2.48
C THR A 383 8.23 19.26 3.15
N LEU A 384 9.09 18.34 3.60
CA LEU A 384 8.70 17.22 4.45
C LEU A 384 8.81 17.61 5.92
N ALA A 385 7.89 17.15 6.76
CA ALA A 385 7.96 17.34 8.21
C ALA A 385 9.17 16.59 8.80
N GLU A 386 9.74 17.09 9.90
CA GLU A 386 10.87 16.45 10.59
C GLU A 386 10.54 15.01 11.02
N SER A 387 9.28 14.70 11.32
CA SER A 387 8.83 13.33 11.61
C SER A 387 9.02 12.35 10.45
N ALA A 388 9.16 12.84 9.21
CA ALA A 388 9.44 12.01 8.03
C ALA A 388 10.91 11.54 7.99
N THR A 389 11.84 12.20 8.67
CA THR A 389 13.29 11.99 8.55
C THR A 389 13.85 10.85 9.42
N ALA A 390 13.07 10.31 10.35
CA ALA A 390 13.50 9.22 11.22
C ALA A 390 13.39 7.86 10.51
N TRP A 391 14.55 7.34 10.08
CA TRP A 391 14.76 5.94 9.76
C TRP A 391 14.86 5.12 11.05
N GLY A 392 13.95 4.18 11.24
CA GLY A 392 13.98 3.31 12.41
C GLY A 392 13.14 2.08 12.19
N ARG A 393 13.63 0.93 12.69
CA ARG A 393 13.03 -0.41 12.65
C ARG A 393 11.64 -0.52 13.33
N GLU A 394 10.99 0.61 13.58
CA GLU A 394 9.80 0.80 14.42
C GLU A 394 8.71 1.66 13.77
N ARG A 395 8.80 1.99 12.47
CA ARG A 395 7.58 2.43 11.78
C ARG A 395 6.72 1.19 11.56
N ALA A 396 5.88 0.91 12.56
CA ALA A 396 4.74 0.04 12.37
C ALA A 396 4.02 0.56 11.12
N PRO A 397 3.66 -0.32 10.16
CA PRO A 397 2.85 0.09 9.04
C PRO A 397 1.65 0.87 9.58
N GLY A 398 1.17 1.86 8.81
CA GLY A 398 0.17 2.82 9.30
C GLY A 398 -0.99 2.14 10.02
N HIS A 399 -1.71 2.86 10.88
CA HIS A 399 -2.78 2.30 11.73
C HIS A 399 -3.72 1.29 11.05
N ALA A 400 -3.88 1.37 9.72
CA ALA A 400 -4.57 0.43 8.84
C ALA A 400 -3.88 -0.95 8.59
N LEU A 401 -2.77 -1.27 9.24
CA LEU A 401 -2.09 -2.58 9.17
C LEU A 401 -1.75 -3.13 10.56
N ARG A 402 -2.30 -2.51 11.62
CA ARG A 402 -2.06 -2.89 13.02
C ARG A 402 -3.07 -3.92 13.57
N GLY A 403 -4.01 -4.42 12.77
CA GLY A 403 -5.04 -5.35 13.20
C GLY A 403 -4.96 -6.74 12.55
N GLY A 404 -4.22 -7.67 13.16
CA GLY A 404 -4.29 -9.11 12.83
C GLY A 404 -3.04 -9.71 12.18
N PRO A 405 -2.85 -11.04 12.25
CA PRO A 405 -1.54 -11.69 12.18
C PRO A 405 -1.06 -11.83 10.74
N PHE A 406 -0.36 -10.82 10.23
CA PHE A 406 0.42 -10.93 8.99
C PHE A 406 1.82 -10.34 9.17
N ILE A 407 2.46 -10.66 10.30
CA ILE A 407 3.91 -10.55 10.48
C ILE A 407 4.36 -11.70 11.41
N GLN A 408 4.86 -12.78 10.83
CA GLN A 408 6.04 -13.47 11.35
C GLN A 408 6.92 -13.89 10.16
N PRO A 409 8.25 -13.87 10.34
CA PRO A 409 9.25 -14.02 9.27
C PRO A 409 9.22 -15.37 8.56
#